data_AF-A0A927YPL1-F1
#
_entry.id   AF-A0A927YPL1-F1
#
_cell.length_a   1.000
_cell.length_b   1.000
_cell.length_c   1.000
_cell.angle_alpha   90.00
_cell.angle_beta   90.00
_cell.angle_gamma   90.00
#
_symmetry.space_group_name_H-M   'P 1'
#
loop_
_entity.id
_entity.type
_entity.pdbx_description
1 polymer ?
#
loop_
_entity_poly.entity_id
_entity_poly.type
_entity_poly.pdbx_seq_one_letter_code
_entity_poly.pdbx_strand_id
1 'polypeptide(L)'
;MNNILLNNIVNMLQDCVDMLYQENLSSAYKMLAVVYPKMEELITGMEQTHQKEIKEKLQLVLDAMEDGDNILIADTIQYELIEMLSAFDN
;
A
#
# COMPACT_ATOMS: atom_id res chain seq x y z
N MET A 1 1.55 8.90 -16.02
CA MET A 1 1.91 8.26 -14.75
C MET A 1 3.18 7.44 -14.96
N ASN A 2 4.04 7.28 -13.95
CA ASN A 2 5.24 6.45 -14.09
C ASN A 2 4.87 4.97 -13.88
N ASN A 3 4.49 4.27 -14.94
CA ASN A 3 4.00 2.88 -14.87
C ASN A 3 5.06 1.92 -14.31
N ILE A 4 6.36 2.24 -14.42
CA ILE A 4 7.42 1.46 -13.78
C ILE A 4 7.37 1.63 -12.26
N LEU A 5 7.21 2.86 -11.78
CA LEU A 5 7.08 3.13 -10.34
C LEU A 5 5.82 2.49 -9.77
N LEU A 6 4.67 2.61 -10.46
CA LEU A 6 3.41 1.99 -10.05
C LEU A 6 3.54 0.47 -9.91
N ASN A 7 4.03 -0.21 -10.95
CA ASN A 7 4.17 -1.66 -10.93
C ASN A 7 5.14 -2.13 -9.84
N ASN A 8 6.24 -1.41 -9.61
CA ASN A 8 7.15 -1.72 -8.52
C ASN A 8 6.47 -1.58 -7.15
N ILE A 9 5.67 -0.53 -6.95
CA ILE A 9 4.92 -0.33 -5.71
C ILE A 9 3.89 -1.44 -5.51
N VAL A 10 3.10 -1.76 -6.53
CA VAL A 10 2.09 -2.83 -6.46
C VAL A 10 2.75 -4.17 -6.11
N ASN A 11 3.87 -4.52 -6.75
CA ASN A 11 4.59 -5.76 -6.42
C ASN A 11 5.09 -5.77 -4.97
N MET A 12 5.65 -4.67 -4.49
CA MET A 12 6.11 -4.58 -3.10
C MET A 12 4.95 -4.64 -2.09
N LEU A 13 3.79 -4.08 -2.42
CA LEU A 13 2.58 -4.21 -1.61
C LEU A 13 2.08 -5.65 -1.60
N GLN A 14 2.09 -6.34 -2.75
CA GLN A 14 1.73 -7.75 -2.88
C GLN A 14 2.66 -8.63 -2.02
N ASP A 15 3.98 -8.41 -2.10
CA ASP A 15 4.96 -9.08 -1.25
C ASP A 15 4.70 -8.82 0.24
N CYS A 16 4.28 -7.60 0.60
CA CYS A 16 3.95 -7.26 1.98
C CYS A 16 2.71 -8.01 2.47
N VAL A 17 1.65 -8.07 1.66
CA VAL A 17 0.42 -8.83 1.96
C VAL A 17 0.75 -10.29 2.21
N ASP A 18 1.55 -10.90 1.32
CA ASP A 18 1.98 -12.29 1.47
C ASP A 18 2.76 -12.51 2.78
N MET A 19 3.66 -11.59 3.13
CA MET A 19 4.39 -11.66 4.41
C MET A 19 3.48 -11.52 5.63
N LEU A 20 2.44 -10.68 5.56
CA LEU A 20 1.47 -10.51 6.65
C LEU A 20 0.65 -11.79 6.86
N TYR A 21 0.12 -12.39 5.79
CA TYR A 21 -0.62 -13.65 5.89
C TYR A 21 0.25 -14.84 6.31
N GLN A 22 1.55 -14.80 6.02
CA GLN A 22 2.53 -15.80 6.48
C GLN A 22 3.03 -15.55 7.91
N GLU A 23 2.49 -14.54 8.61
CA GLU A 23 2.93 -14.10 9.95
C GLU A 23 4.42 -13.68 10.01
N ASN A 24 5.02 -13.34 8.87
CA ASN A 24 6.38 -12.79 8.77
C ASN A 24 6.38 -11.27 9.02
N LEU A 25 5.85 -10.86 10.18
CA LEU A 25 5.53 -9.47 10.51
C LEU A 25 6.75 -8.54 10.46
N SER A 26 7.91 -9.00 10.92
CA SER A 26 9.12 -8.19 10.90
C SER A 26 9.54 -7.81 9.48
N SER A 27 9.38 -8.73 8.52
CA SER A 27 9.71 -8.47 7.12
C SER A 27 8.63 -7.61 6.46
N ALA A 28 7.35 -7.88 6.75
CA ALA A 28 6.23 -7.08 6.27
C ALA A 28 6.36 -5.60 6.66
N TYR A 29 6.60 -5.29 7.93
CA TYR A 29 6.72 -3.90 8.38
C TYR A 29 7.96 -3.19 7.81
N LYS A 30 9.06 -3.93 7.60
CA LYS A 30 10.22 -3.38 6.88
C LYS A 30 9.87 -3.05 5.44
N MET A 31 9.10 -3.91 4.76
CA MET A 31 8.62 -3.64 3.40
C MET A 31 7.71 -2.41 3.37
N LEU A 32 6.74 -2.31 4.29
CA LEU A 32 5.86 -1.13 4.41
C LEU A 32 6.65 0.16 4.59
N ALA A 33 7.66 0.17 5.46
CA ALA A 33 8.51 1.33 5.67
C ALA A 33 9.28 1.76 4.40
N VAL A 34 9.56 0.83 3.48
CA VAL A 34 10.20 1.12 2.19
C VAL A 34 9.18 1.55 1.12
N VAL A 35 7.98 0.99 1.14
CA VAL A 35 6.91 1.31 0.17
C VAL A 35 6.31 2.68 0.44
N TYR A 36 6.10 3.05 1.71
CA TYR A 36 5.38 4.26 2.09
C TYR A 36 5.97 5.55 1.45
N PRO A 37 7.30 5.79 1.47
CA PRO A 37 7.87 6.97 0.80
C PRO A 37 7.69 6.94 -0.72
N LYS A 38 7.67 5.75 -1.34
CA LYS A 38 7.44 5.59 -2.79
C LYS A 38 5.99 5.89 -3.16
N MET A 39 5.05 5.54 -2.29
CA MET A 39 3.64 5.91 -2.44
C MET A 39 3.46 7.44 -2.46
N GLU A 40 4.12 8.17 -1.55
CA GLU A 40 4.07 9.64 -1.56
C GLU A 40 4.64 10.25 -2.87
N GLU A 41 5.73 9.67 -3.39
CA GLU A 41 6.28 10.06 -4.70
C GLU A 41 5.28 9.81 -5.83
N LEU A 42 4.66 8.62 -5.86
CA LEU A 42 3.68 8.23 -6.86
C LEU A 42 2.47 9.18 -6.87
N ILE A 43 1.88 9.43 -5.70
CA ILE A 43 0.64 10.21 -5.61
C ILE A 43 0.86 11.70 -5.87
N THR A 44 2.06 12.24 -5.65
CA THR A 44 2.34 13.66 -5.94
C THR A 44 2.08 14.03 -7.41
N GLY A 45 2.15 13.06 -8.33
CA GLY A 45 1.84 13.23 -9.75
C GLY A 45 0.38 12.96 -10.14
N MET A 46 -0.51 12.62 -9.21
CA MET A 46 -1.91 12.26 -9.46
C MET A 46 -2.86 13.45 -9.25
N GLU A 47 -4.10 13.32 -9.73
CA GLU A 47 -5.17 14.26 -9.41
C GLU A 47 -5.46 14.30 -7.89
N GLN A 48 -5.81 15.46 -7.37
CA GLN A 48 -5.98 15.69 -5.93
C GLN A 48 -7.02 14.76 -5.28
N THR A 49 -8.06 14.37 -6.03
CA THR A 49 -9.08 13.40 -5.60
C THR A 49 -8.48 12.03 -5.34
N HIS A 50 -7.74 11.48 -6.30
CA HIS A 50 -7.04 10.20 -6.14
C HIS A 50 -5.99 10.25 -5.04
N GLN A 51 -5.25 11.37 -4.90
CA GLN A 51 -4.32 11.54 -3.79
C GLN A 51 -5.00 11.42 -2.43
N LYS A 52 -6.18 12.05 -2.28
CA LYS A 52 -6.95 12.03 -1.04
C LYS A 52 -7.41 10.61 -0.72
N GLU A 53 -7.97 9.90 -1.70
CA GLU A 53 -8.45 8.53 -1.53
C GLU A 53 -7.31 7.58 -1.12
N ILE A 54 -6.17 7.65 -1.79
CA ILE A 54 -5.00 6.82 -1.43
C ILE A 54 -4.51 7.14 -0.01
N LYS A 55 -4.45 8.42 0.37
CA LYS A 55 -4.05 8.83 1.73
C LYS A 55 -5.01 8.34 2.79
N GLU A 56 -6.31 8.32 2.52
CA GLU A 56 -7.30 7.75 3.43
C GLU A 56 -7.05 6.25 3.64
N LYS A 57 -6.74 5.50 2.58
CA LYS A 57 -6.43 4.06 2.69
C LYS A 57 -5.11 3.80 3.42
N LEU A 58 -4.09 4.62 3.17
CA LEU A 58 -2.83 4.58 3.92
C LEU A 58 -3.05 4.88 5.41
N GLN A 59 -3.95 5.80 5.76
CA GLN A 59 -4.29 6.06 7.15
C GLN A 59 -4.93 4.84 7.82
N LEU A 60 -5.85 4.14 7.14
CA LEU A 60 -6.45 2.90 7.67
C LEU A 60 -5.40 1.82 7.96
N VAL A 61 -4.39 1.70 7.10
CA VAL A 61 -3.25 0.80 7.32
C VAL A 61 -2.46 1.20 8.57
N LEU A 62 -2.21 2.49 8.79
CA LEU A 62 -1.51 2.99 9.97
C LEU A 62 -2.31 2.75 11.25
N ASP A 63 -3.62 3.01 11.21
CA ASP A 63 -4.50 2.78 12.37
C ASP A 63 -4.51 1.28 12.75
N ALA A 64 -4.61 0.39 11.75
CA ALA A 64 -4.53 -1.06 11.97
C ALA A 64 -3.15 -1.51 12.50
N MET A 65 -2.06 -0.83 12.10
CA MET A 65 -0.73 -1.05 12.66
C MET A 65 -0.64 -0.66 14.14
N GLU A 66 -1.27 0.45 14.55
CA GLU A 66 -1.31 0.88 15.95
C GLU A 66 -2.07 -0.13 16.82
N ASP A 67 -3.15 -0.71 16.28
CA ASP A 67 -3.95 -1.74 16.94
C ASP A 67 -3.32 -3.16 16.86
N GLY A 68 -2.29 -3.33 16.04
CA GLY A 68 -1.62 -4.62 15.80
C GLY A 68 -2.45 -5.62 14.99
N ASP A 69 -3.47 -5.16 14.26
CA ASP A 69 -4.35 -6.00 13.45
C ASP A 69 -3.74 -6.29 12.07
N ASN A 70 -2.89 -7.33 12.02
CA ASN A 70 -2.17 -7.70 10.80
C ASN A 70 -3.05 -8.22 9.67
N ILE A 71 -4.24 -8.76 9.99
CA ILE A 71 -5.19 -9.21 8.97
C ILE A 71 -5.83 -8.00 8.33
N LEU A 72 -6.26 -7.02 9.13
CA LEU A 72 -6.82 -5.78 8.60
C LEU A 72 -5.81 -5.02 7.74
N ILE A 73 -4.54 -4.96 8.16
CA ILE A 73 -3.46 -4.38 7.34
C ILE A 73 -3.39 -5.08 5.98
N ALA A 74 -3.36 -6.42 5.97
CA ALA A 74 -3.24 -7.20 4.74
C ALA A 74 -4.45 -6.98 3.82
N ASP A 75 -5.66 -7.01 4.38
CA ASP A 75 -6.91 -6.85 3.64
C ASP A 75 -7.04 -5.44 3.06
N THR A 76 -6.73 -4.39 3.83
CA THR A 76 -6.74 -3.01 3.34
C THR A 76 -5.72 -2.81 2.22
N ILE A 77 -4.52 -3.38 2.35
CA ILE A 77 -3.52 -3.29 1.26
C ILE A 77 -4.01 -4.05 0.02
N GLN A 78 -4.46 -5.29 0.19
CA GLN A 78 -4.82 -6.18 -0.92
C GLN A 78 -6.04 -5.69 -1.70
N TYR A 79 -7.11 -5.34 -1.00
CA TYR A 79 -8.42 -5.08 -1.62
C TYR A 79 -8.71 -3.60 -1.80
N GLU A 80 -8.07 -2.70 -1.05
CA GLU A 80 -8.35 -1.26 -1.17
C GLU A 80 -7.22 -0.51 -1.87
N LEU A 81 -5.96 -0.77 -1.53
CA LEU A 81 -4.83 -0.06 -2.14
C LEU A 81 -4.42 -0.67 -3.48
N ILE A 82 -4.12 -1.98 -3.53
CA ILE A 82 -3.65 -2.63 -4.75
C ILE A 82 -4.70 -2.54 -5.86
N GLU A 83 -5.96 -2.87 -5.57
CA GLU A 83 -7.03 -2.78 -6.58
C GLU A 83 -7.21 -1.36 -7.13
N MET A 84 -7.17 -0.33 -6.27
CA MET A 84 -7.25 1.07 -6.68
C MET A 84 -6.06 1.47 -7.55
N LEU A 85 -4.84 1.10 -7.13
CA LEU A 85 -3.61 1.40 -7.88
C LEU A 85 -3.59 0.72 -9.24
N SER A 86 -4.01 -0.55 -9.32
CA SER A 86 -4.12 -1.28 -10.58
C SER A 86 -5.19 -0.71 -11.51
N ALA A 87 -6.24 -0.07 -10.98
CA ALA A 87 -7.22 0.62 -11.80
C ALA A 87 -6.64 1.83 -12.55
N PHE A 88 -5.58 2.46 -12.03
CA PHE A 88 -4.90 3.58 -12.70
C PHE A 88 -3.95 3.16 -13.82
N ASP A 89 -3.55 1.88 -13.92
CA ASP A 89 -2.68 1.38 -15.00
C ASP A 89 -3.43 1.20 -16.33
N ASN A 90 -4.77 1.25 -16.33
CA ASN A 90 -5.65 1.15 -17.50
C ASN A 90 -6.02 2.53 -18.07
#